data_AF-A0A3B9JLD0-F1
#
_entry.id   AF-A0A3B9JLD0-F1
#
_cell.length_a   1.000
_cell.length_b   1.000
_cell.length_c   1.000
_cell.angle_alpha   90.00
_cell.angle_beta   90.00
_cell.angle_gamma   90.00
#
_symmetry.space_group_name_H-M   'P 1'
#
loop_
_entity.id
_entity.type
_entity.pdbx_description
1 polymer ?
#
loop_
_entity_poly.entity_id
_entity_poly.type
_entity_poly.pdbx_seq_one_letter_code
_entity_poly.pdbx_strand_id
1 'polypeptide(L)'
;MKKKDLVLIAIVVIIAAFGLLFSYLYSNNSADLKVVITIDGNVFKELPLTEDTNEEIRVEQNGNVNVVIIENGIVKISEATCPDQICVETMPADENGEMIVCLPNKVIVEVTRND
;
A
#
# COMPACT_ATOMS: atom_id res chain seq x y z
N MET A 1 32.91 35.28 -7.53
CA MET A 1 32.86 34.23 -6.49
C MET A 1 34.28 33.86 -6.12
N LYS A 2 34.66 33.89 -4.84
CA LYS A 2 36.01 33.49 -4.45
C LYS A 2 36.14 31.98 -4.63
N LYS A 3 37.33 31.47 -4.97
CA LYS A 3 37.56 30.02 -5.17
C LYS A 3 37.10 29.18 -3.98
N LYS A 4 37.11 29.76 -2.78
CA LYS A 4 36.63 29.14 -1.53
C LYS A 4 35.09 29.05 -1.46
N ASP A 5 34.37 30.01 -2.02
CA ASP A 5 32.89 29.98 -2.07
C ASP A 5 32.41 28.87 -3.01
N LEU A 6 33.10 28.67 -4.13
CA LEU A 6 32.80 27.58 -5.08
C LEU A 6 32.99 26.20 -4.44
N VAL A 7 34.07 26.03 -3.67
CA VAL A 7 34.35 24.78 -2.94
C VAL A 7 33.27 24.52 -1.89
N LEU A 8 32.85 25.55 -1.16
CA LEU A 8 31.82 25.43 -0.13
C LEU A 8 30.45 25.06 -0.73
N ILE A 9 30.08 25.67 -1.86
CA ILE A 9 28.86 25.32 -2.60
C ILE A 9 28.91 23.87 -3.10
N ALA A 10 30.05 23.43 -3.67
CA ALA A 10 30.19 22.07 -4.15
C ALA A 10 30.01 21.04 -3.03
N ILE A 11 30.57 21.30 -1.84
CA ILE A 11 30.43 20.41 -0.67
C ILE A 11 28.96 20.32 -0.22
N VAL A 12 28.26 21.46 -0.15
CA VAL A 12 26.85 21.48 0.26
C VAL A 12 25.96 20.71 -0.73
N VAL A 13 26.20 20.88 -2.03
CA VAL A 13 25.45 20.16 -3.08
C VAL A 13 25.70 18.66 -2.99
N ILE A 14 26.95 18.24 -2.73
CA ILE A 14 27.29 16.82 -2.55
C ILE A 14 26.56 16.24 -1.33
N ILE A 15 26.58 16.92 -0.18
CA ILE A 15 25.88 16.47 1.03
C ILE A 15 24.37 16.36 0.78
N ALA A 16 23.76 17.34 0.10
CA ALA A 16 22.34 17.30 -0.25
C ALA A 16 22.01 16.13 -1.20
N ALA A 17 22.86 15.90 -2.21
CA ALA A 17 22.70 14.77 -3.14
C ALA A 17 22.81 13.42 -2.42
N PHE A 18 23.75 13.26 -1.49
CA PHE A 18 23.86 12.07 -0.65
C PHE A 18 22.66 11.90 0.28
N GLY A 19 22.13 12.98 0.85
CA GLY A 19 20.92 12.95 1.67
C GLY A 19 19.69 12.48 0.89
N LEU A 20 19.50 13.01 -0.34
CA LEU A 20 18.42 12.59 -1.23
C LEU A 20 18.58 11.14 -1.70
N LEU A 21 19.80 10.73 -2.05
CA LEU A 21 20.08 9.35 -2.44
C LEU A 21 19.83 8.38 -1.28
N PHE A 22 20.27 8.72 -0.08
CA PHE A 22 20.03 7.89 1.11
C PHE A 22 18.54 7.81 1.43
N SER A 23 17.82 8.94 1.39
CA SER A 23 16.37 8.95 1.59
C SER A 23 15.65 8.09 0.55
N TYR A 24 16.05 8.14 -0.72
CA TYR A 24 15.45 7.33 -1.78
C TYR A 24 15.72 5.83 -1.57
N LEU A 25 16.94 5.46 -1.18
CA LEU A 25 17.31 4.07 -0.93
C LEU A 25 16.70 3.50 0.37
N TYR A 26 16.51 4.34 1.40
CA TYR A 26 15.94 3.94 2.69
C TYR A 26 14.43 4.19 2.81
N SER A 27 13.79 4.79 1.80
CA SER A 27 12.32 4.90 1.74
C SER A 27 11.62 3.53 1.59
N ASN A 28 12.39 2.47 1.36
CA ASN A 28 11.96 1.08 1.41
C ASN A 28 12.16 0.44 2.79
N ASN A 29 12.36 1.22 3.87
CA ASN A 29 12.13 0.70 5.21
C ASN A 29 10.64 0.38 5.32
N SER A 30 10.32 -0.85 4.92
CA SER A 30 9.10 -1.57 5.18
C SER A 30 8.76 -1.30 6.65
N ALA A 31 7.85 -0.35 6.88
CA ALA A 31 6.91 -0.58 7.95
C ALA A 31 6.40 -2.00 7.66
N ASP A 32 6.52 -2.89 8.64
CA ASP A 32 6.01 -4.26 8.48
C ASP A 32 4.51 -4.09 8.30
N LEU A 33 4.06 -3.95 7.07
CA LEU A 33 2.68 -3.65 6.73
C LEU A 33 1.99 -4.98 6.49
N LYS A 34 0.73 -5.04 6.86
CA LYS A 34 -0.14 -6.16 6.56
C LYS A 34 -1.46 -5.66 5.99
N VAL A 35 -2.02 -6.45 5.11
CA VAL A 35 -3.39 -6.32 4.63
C VAL A 35 -4.27 -7.13 5.55
N VAL A 36 -5.29 -6.48 6.11
CA VAL A 36 -6.35 -7.12 6.89
C VAL A 36 -7.63 -7.06 6.08
N ILE A 37 -8.14 -8.24 5.71
CA ILE A 37 -9.41 -8.38 4.99
C ILE A 37 -10.48 -8.76 6.02
N THR A 38 -11.53 -7.95 6.10
CA THR A 38 -12.63 -8.12 7.05
C THR A 38 -13.94 -8.30 6.28
N ILE A 39 -14.77 -9.25 6.71
CA ILE A 39 -16.09 -9.51 6.15
C ILE A 39 -17.11 -9.42 7.29
N ASP A 40 -18.09 -8.53 7.15
CA ASP A 40 -19.13 -8.29 8.16
C ASP A 40 -18.54 -8.05 9.56
N GLY A 41 -17.44 -7.29 9.63
CA GLY A 41 -16.75 -6.95 10.88
C GLY A 41 -15.84 -8.03 11.46
N ASN A 42 -15.73 -9.21 10.83
CA ASN A 42 -14.84 -10.29 11.28
C ASN A 42 -13.62 -10.42 10.37
N VAL A 43 -12.42 -10.53 10.97
CA VAL A 43 -11.18 -10.75 10.22
C VAL A 43 -11.28 -12.08 9.48
N PHE A 44 -11.16 -12.00 8.16
CA PHE A 44 -11.18 -13.15 7.25
C PHE A 44 -9.77 -13.64 6.94
N LYS A 45 -8.86 -12.73 6.61
CA LYS A 45 -7.46 -13.06 6.27
C LYS A 45 -6.55 -11.88 6.58
N GLU A 46 -5.36 -12.19 7.07
CA GLU A 46 -4.26 -11.24 7.23
C GLU A 46 -3.06 -11.73 6.41
N LEU A 47 -2.41 -10.83 5.69
CA LEU A 47 -1.25 -11.12 4.86
C LEU A 47 -0.24 -9.99 4.95
N PRO A 48 1.08 -10.29 4.93
CA PRO A 48 2.08 -9.23 4.82
C PRO A 48 1.92 -8.49 3.49
N LEU A 49 2.10 -7.17 3.51
CA LEU A 49 2.14 -6.34 2.31
C LEU A 49 3.59 -6.07 1.95
N THR A 50 4.13 -6.94 1.10
CA THR A 50 5.53 -6.87 0.65
C THR A 50 5.58 -7.04 -0.87
N GLU A 51 6.69 -6.63 -1.49
CA GLU A 51 6.95 -6.81 -2.92
C GLU A 51 6.87 -8.28 -3.36
N ASP A 52 7.25 -9.19 -2.46
CA ASP A 52 7.24 -10.64 -2.73
C ASP A 52 5.85 -11.28 -2.55
N THR A 53 4.90 -10.58 -1.94
CA THR A 53 3.54 -11.11 -1.71
C THR A 53 2.69 -10.93 -2.96
N ASN A 54 2.37 -12.06 -3.59
CA ASN A 54 1.53 -12.11 -4.79
C ASN A 54 0.39 -13.10 -4.55
N GLU A 55 -0.79 -12.58 -4.23
CA GLU A 55 -1.96 -13.37 -3.85
C GLU A 55 -3.23 -12.80 -4.51
N GLU A 56 -4.06 -13.70 -5.04
CA GLU A 56 -5.42 -13.38 -5.47
C GLU A 56 -6.40 -14.05 -4.51
N ILE A 57 -7.26 -13.25 -3.89
CA ILE A 57 -8.17 -13.70 -2.83
C ILE A 57 -9.58 -13.43 -3.30
N ARG A 58 -10.29 -14.51 -3.62
CA ARG A 58 -11.72 -14.48 -3.94
C ARG A 58 -12.54 -14.60 -2.66
N VAL A 59 -13.19 -13.51 -2.29
CA VAL A 59 -14.14 -13.42 -1.17
C VAL A 59 -15.54 -13.63 -1.71
N GLU A 60 -16.22 -14.69 -1.28
CA GLU A 60 -17.61 -14.99 -1.68
C GLU A 60 -18.51 -15.09 -0.45
N GLN A 61 -19.56 -14.26 -0.39
CA GLN A 61 -20.53 -14.26 0.70
C GLN A 61 -21.95 -13.94 0.19
N ASN A 62 -22.93 -14.79 0.51
CA ASN A 62 -24.33 -14.58 0.13
C ASN A 62 -24.55 -14.37 -1.39
N GLY A 63 -23.71 -14.99 -2.23
CA GLY A 63 -23.74 -14.81 -3.68
C GLY A 63 -23.06 -13.53 -4.19
N ASN A 64 -22.54 -12.70 -3.28
CA ASN A 64 -21.68 -11.58 -3.64
C ASN A 64 -20.22 -12.02 -3.72
N VAL A 65 -19.47 -11.41 -4.63
CA VAL A 65 -18.06 -11.69 -4.85
C VAL A 65 -17.26 -10.39 -4.77
N ASN A 66 -16.09 -10.46 -4.14
CA ASN A 66 -14.99 -9.50 -4.27
C ASN A 66 -13.70 -10.27 -4.58
N VAL A 67 -12.93 -9.81 -5.56
CA VAL A 67 -11.59 -10.34 -5.85
C VAL A 67 -10.57 -9.30 -5.40
N VAL A 68 -9.78 -9.65 -4.38
CA VAL A 68 -8.71 -8.82 -3.85
C VAL A 68 -7.39 -9.31 -4.43
N ILE A 69 -6.60 -8.40 -5.00
CA ILE A 69 -5.26 -8.70 -5.53
C ILE A 69 -4.24 -7.98 -4.67
N ILE A 70 -3.25 -8.73 -4.19
CA ILE A 70 -2.05 -8.22 -3.54
C ILE A 70 -0.88 -8.56 -4.45
N GLU A 71 -0.16 -7.56 -4.94
CA GLU A 71 1.01 -7.74 -5.82
C GLU A 71 1.92 -6.51 -5.69
N ASN A 72 3.25 -6.69 -5.80
CA ASN A 72 4.22 -5.58 -5.78
C ASN A 72 4.02 -4.56 -4.63
N GLY A 73 3.77 -5.04 -3.42
CA GLY A 73 3.59 -4.18 -2.25
C GLY A 73 2.31 -3.34 -2.23
N ILE A 74 1.35 -3.56 -3.14
CA ILE A 74 0.07 -2.86 -3.16
C ILE A 74 -1.11 -3.85 -3.05
N VAL A 75 -2.25 -3.37 -2.55
CA VAL A 75 -3.50 -4.12 -2.54
C VAL A 75 -4.62 -3.38 -3.26
N LYS A 76 -5.43 -4.08 -4.06
CA LYS A 76 -6.61 -3.53 -4.75
C LYS A 76 -7.73 -4.54 -4.81
N ILE A 77 -8.95 -4.06 -5.08
CA ILE A 77 -10.08 -4.92 -5.47
C ILE A 77 -10.19 -4.87 -7.00
N SER A 78 -10.03 -6.01 -7.66
CA SER A 78 -10.06 -6.10 -9.13
C SER A 78 -11.45 -6.38 -9.70
N GLU A 79 -12.29 -7.08 -8.92
CA GLU A 79 -13.67 -7.42 -9.31
C GLU A 79 -14.58 -7.35 -8.08
N ALA A 80 -15.79 -6.85 -8.26
CA ALA A 80 -16.85 -6.94 -7.27
C ALA A 80 -18.20 -7.13 -7.95
N THR A 81 -19.15 -7.80 -7.29
CA THR A 81 -20.54 -7.92 -7.78
C THR A 81 -21.45 -6.78 -7.34
N CYS A 82 -20.93 -5.83 -6.55
CA CYS A 82 -21.72 -4.72 -6.02
C CYS A 82 -22.15 -3.74 -7.13
N PRO A 83 -23.33 -3.10 -7.04
CA PRO A 83 -23.82 -2.25 -8.12
C PRO A 83 -23.06 -0.93 -8.29
N ASP A 84 -22.39 -0.45 -7.24
CA ASP A 84 -21.73 0.85 -7.21
C ASP A 84 -20.28 0.82 -7.70
N GLN A 85 -19.62 -0.35 -7.68
CA GLN A 85 -18.24 -0.57 -8.15
C GLN A 85 -17.17 0.36 -7.55
N ILE A 86 -17.50 1.17 -6.53
CA ILE A 86 -16.60 2.17 -5.93
C ILE A 86 -15.29 1.53 -5.47
N CYS A 87 -15.37 0.35 -4.84
CA CYS A 87 -14.20 -0.37 -4.35
C CYS A 87 -13.24 -0.85 -5.46
N VAL A 88 -13.76 -1.12 -6.67
CA VAL A 88 -12.97 -1.51 -7.85
C VAL A 88 -12.33 -0.27 -8.49
N GLU A 89 -13.02 0.86 -8.45
CA GLU A 89 -12.51 2.15 -8.97
C GLU A 89 -11.56 2.86 -8.00
N THR A 90 -11.50 2.40 -6.74
CA THR A 90 -10.61 2.94 -5.71
C THR A 90 -9.15 2.66 -6.09
N MET A 91 -8.27 3.63 -5.84
CA MET A 91 -6.84 3.45 -6.08
C MET A 91 -6.29 2.30 -5.20
N PRO A 92 -5.26 1.58 -5.67
CA PRO A 92 -4.57 0.60 -4.84
C PRO A 92 -4.06 1.26 -3.54
N ALA A 93 -4.13 0.51 -2.44
CA ALA A 93 -3.62 0.92 -1.15
C ALA A 93 -2.24 0.30 -0.91
N ASP A 94 -1.31 1.11 -0.41
CA ASP A 94 0.07 0.74 -0.11
C ASP A 94 0.62 1.41 1.17
N GLU A 95 -0.11 2.36 1.76
CA GLU A 95 0.28 3.05 2.99
C GLU A 95 -0.56 2.63 4.20
N ASN A 96 0.05 2.71 5.40
CA ASN A 96 -0.66 2.42 6.65
C ASN A 96 -1.83 3.38 6.90
N GLY A 97 -3.00 2.80 7.15
CA GLY A 97 -4.26 3.51 7.39
C GLY A 97 -5.11 3.68 6.13
N GLU A 98 -4.60 3.29 4.97
CA GLU A 98 -5.40 3.23 3.75
C GLU A 98 -6.36 2.04 3.78
N MET A 99 -7.55 2.26 3.22
CA MET A 99 -8.62 1.27 3.22
C MET A 99 -9.44 1.31 1.94
N ILE A 100 -9.85 0.13 1.48
CA ILE A 100 -10.77 -0.06 0.36
C ILE A 100 -12.03 -0.72 0.93
N VAL A 101 -13.17 -0.05 0.79
CA VAL A 101 -14.43 -0.47 1.41
C VAL A 101 -15.46 -0.80 0.34
N CYS A 102 -15.93 -2.05 0.35
CA CYS A 102 -17.12 -2.46 -0.39
C CYS A 102 -18.30 -2.55 0.58
N LEU A 103 -19.00 -1.43 0.75
CA LEU A 103 -20.12 -1.33 1.71
C LEU A 103 -21.26 -2.32 1.41
N PRO A 104 -21.73 -2.50 0.15
CA PRO A 104 -22.82 -3.44 -0.14
C PRO A 104 -22.49 -4.89 0.20
N ASN A 105 -21.24 -5.30 -0.02
CA ASN A 105 -20.77 -6.65 0.27
C ASN A 105 -20.16 -6.79 1.68
N LYS A 106 -20.11 -5.68 2.44
CA LYS A 106 -19.52 -5.60 3.79
C LYS A 106 -18.07 -6.10 3.86
N VAL A 107 -17.29 -5.86 2.81
CA VAL A 107 -15.87 -6.20 2.73
C VAL A 107 -15.06 -4.94 2.98
N ILE A 108 -14.07 -5.04 3.87
CA ILE A 108 -13.07 -3.98 4.13
C ILE A 108 -11.70 -4.60 3.92
N VAL A 109 -10.87 -3.94 3.13
CA VAL A 109 -9.46 -4.25 2.95
C VAL A 109 -8.69 -3.08 3.54
N GLU A 110 -7.92 -3.30 4.59
CA GLU A 110 -7.18 -2.26 5.32
C GLU A 110 -5.69 -2.59 5.33
N VAL A 111 -4.85 -1.57 5.13
CA VAL A 111 -3.40 -1.67 5.29
C VAL A 111 -3.03 -1.13 6.68
N THR A 112 -2.43 -1.97 7.52
CA THR A 112 -2.01 -1.59 8.88
C THR A 112 -0.60 -2.05 9.18
N ARG A 113 0.02 -1.51 10.23
CA ARG A 113 1.30 -2.02 10.74
C ARG A 113 1.09 -3.35 11.45
N ASN A 114 2.09 -4.21 11.35
CA ASN A 114 2.24 -5.39 12.18
C ASN A 114 2.62 -4.91 13.60
N ASP A 115 1.84 -5.33 14.59
CA ASP A 115 2.04 -5.02 16.01
C ASP A 115 2.92 -6.06 16.71
#